data_AF-A0A087MBM8-F1
#
_entry.id   AF-A0A087MBM8-F1
#
_cell.length_a   1.000
_cell.length_b   1.000
_cell.length_c   1.000
_cell.angle_alpha   90.00
_cell.angle_beta   90.00
_cell.angle_gamma   90.00
#
_symmetry.space_group_name_H-M   'P 1'
#
loop_
_entity.id
_entity.type
_entity.pdbx_description
1 polymer ?
#
loop_
_entity_poly.entity_id
_entity_poly.type
_entity_poly.pdbx_seq_one_letter_code
_entity_poly.pdbx_strand_id
1 'polypeptide(L)'
;MKKMALLMALLAVGLSAESIEKKGFLTSKWCAQNGYFADCRLESMVCGSGECFKNWEFGDKVTDELVLFVHNEQKSYAIDYGAIPRYKLDEPMNMNEVTITGELKGDTIVASGFKAPPPPQKSFFKGCL
;
A
#
# COMPACT_ATOMS: atom_id res chain seq x y z
N MET A 1 26.03 16.22 -47.40
CA MET A 1 25.97 17.29 -46.37
C MET A 1 24.67 18.05 -46.54
N LYS A 2 24.00 18.42 -45.42
CA LYS A 2 22.71 19.16 -45.34
C LYS A 2 21.50 18.33 -45.83
N LYS A 3 20.45 18.05 -45.06
CA LYS A 3 19.88 18.70 -43.87
C LYS A 3 19.15 17.63 -43.03
N MET A 4 19.72 17.27 -41.88
CA MET A 4 18.96 16.64 -40.80
C MET A 4 18.39 17.77 -39.95
N ALA A 5 17.08 17.95 -39.98
CA ALA A 5 16.34 18.67 -38.95
C ALA A 5 14.84 18.54 -39.26
N LEU A 6 14.16 17.59 -38.63
CA LEU A 6 12.74 17.78 -38.37
C LEU A 6 12.41 17.20 -36.99
N LEU A 7 12.55 18.12 -36.03
CA LEU A 7 11.82 18.26 -34.78
C LEU A 7 11.32 16.98 -34.09
N MET A 8 12.04 16.62 -33.04
CA MET A 8 11.46 16.01 -31.84
C MET A 8 10.37 16.93 -31.28
N ALA A 9 9.11 16.57 -31.52
CA ALA A 9 8.01 17.07 -30.71
C ALA A 9 8.09 16.39 -29.34
N LEU A 10 8.77 17.03 -28.39
CA LEU A 10 8.59 16.71 -26.98
C LEU A 10 7.14 17.02 -26.61
N LEU A 11 6.29 15.99 -26.50
CA LEU A 11 5.08 16.08 -25.69
C LEU A 11 5.52 16.19 -24.23
N ALA A 12 5.61 17.43 -23.74
CA ALA A 12 5.56 17.71 -22.32
C ALA A 12 4.14 17.38 -21.83
N VAL A 13 3.89 16.10 -21.53
CA VAL A 13 2.72 15.70 -20.74
C VAL A 13 2.99 16.21 -19.33
N GLY A 14 2.35 17.33 -18.99
CA GLY A 14 2.29 17.77 -17.61
C GLY A 14 1.65 16.67 -16.77
N LEU A 15 2.43 16.00 -15.92
CA LEU A 15 1.89 15.25 -14.80
C LEU A 15 1.26 16.29 -13.87
N SER A 16 -0.01 16.58 -14.07
CA SER A 16 -0.85 17.02 -12.96
C SER A 16 -0.83 15.88 -11.95
N ALA A 17 -0.22 16.10 -10.78
CA ALA A 17 -0.30 15.18 -9.67
C ALA A 17 -1.75 15.17 -9.19
N GLU A 18 -2.56 14.29 -9.79
CA GLU A 18 -3.96 14.16 -9.44
C GLU A 18 -4.02 13.48 -8.07
N SER A 19 -4.72 14.11 -7.13
CA SER A 19 -4.97 13.51 -5.83
C SER A 19 -5.84 12.26 -6.03
N ILE A 20 -5.31 11.11 -5.65
CA ILE A 20 -6.00 9.82 -5.75
C ILE A 20 -6.53 9.36 -4.39
N GLU A 21 -7.62 8.61 -4.45
CA GLU A 21 -8.16 7.84 -3.32
C GLU A 21 -8.29 6.38 -3.77
N LYS A 22 -7.52 5.48 -3.17
CA LYS A 22 -7.53 4.05 -3.49
C LYS A 22 -7.97 3.25 -2.27
N LYS A 23 -8.95 2.36 -2.46
CA LYS A 23 -9.43 1.42 -1.46
C LYS A 23 -8.87 0.03 -1.73
N GLY A 24 -8.32 -0.62 -0.71
CA GLY A 24 -7.72 -1.94 -0.87
C GLY A 24 -7.40 -2.64 0.45
N PHE A 25 -6.57 -3.67 0.36
CA PHE A 25 -6.01 -4.41 1.48
C PHE A 25 -4.62 -3.88 1.81
N LEU A 26 -4.42 -3.36 3.02
CA LEU A 26 -3.14 -2.82 3.46
C LEU A 26 -2.30 -3.95 4.08
N THR A 27 -1.13 -4.24 3.51
CA THR A 27 -0.23 -5.27 4.02
C THR A 27 1.22 -5.00 3.65
N SER A 28 2.18 -5.79 4.14
CA SER A 28 3.56 -5.69 3.68
C SER A 28 3.73 -6.29 2.28
N LYS A 29 4.70 -5.79 1.52
CA LYS A 29 5.00 -6.25 0.17
C LYS A 29 5.28 -7.74 0.12
N TRP A 30 6.02 -8.25 1.11
CA TRP A 30 6.34 -9.67 1.20
C TRP A 30 5.08 -10.51 1.39
N CYS A 31 4.19 -10.08 2.29
CA CYS A 31 2.89 -10.72 2.52
C CYS A 31 2.07 -10.78 1.21
N ALA A 32 1.92 -9.64 0.53
CA ALA A 32 1.19 -9.56 -0.74
C ALA A 32 1.79 -10.44 -1.86
N GLN A 33 3.11 -10.45 -1.99
CA GLN A 33 3.80 -11.23 -3.03
C GLN A 33 3.68 -12.74 -2.83
N ASN A 34 3.62 -13.20 -1.58
CA ASN A 34 3.47 -14.61 -1.24
C ASN A 34 2.00 -15.04 -1.10
N GLY A 35 1.04 -14.14 -1.36
CA GLY A 35 -0.39 -14.40 -1.20
C GLY A 35 -0.85 -14.54 0.25
N TYR A 36 0.02 -14.20 1.21
CA TYR A 36 -0.30 -14.17 2.63
C TYR A 36 -0.92 -12.82 2.96
N PHE A 37 -2.19 -12.62 2.62
CA PHE A 37 -2.94 -11.42 3.00
C PHE A 37 -3.29 -11.49 4.50
N ALA A 38 -4.53 -11.83 4.86
CA ALA A 38 -4.99 -11.96 6.24
C ALA A 38 -4.14 -12.92 7.10
N ASP A 39 -3.53 -13.92 6.48
CA ASP A 39 -2.70 -14.92 7.14
C ASP A 39 -1.23 -14.50 7.31
N CYS A 40 -0.86 -13.23 7.03
CA CYS A 40 0.51 -12.83 7.20
C CYS A 40 0.93 -12.84 8.68
N ARG A 41 2.07 -13.46 8.96
CA ARG A 41 2.65 -13.49 10.31
C ARG A 41 3.02 -12.06 10.74
N LEU A 42 2.72 -11.72 11.99
CA LEU A 42 2.92 -10.38 12.56
C LEU A 42 4.35 -9.86 12.35
N GLU A 43 5.34 -10.71 12.60
CA GLU A 43 6.75 -10.36 12.43
C GLU A 43 7.08 -10.02 10.97
N SER A 44 6.58 -10.80 10.00
CA SER A 44 6.81 -10.61 8.57
C SER A 44 6.21 -9.30 8.06
N MET A 45 5.25 -8.73 8.80
CA MET A 45 4.72 -7.42 8.50
C MET A 45 5.62 -6.27 8.99
N VAL A 46 6.42 -6.48 10.04
CA VAL A 46 7.28 -5.44 10.64
C VAL A 46 8.68 -5.44 10.01
N CYS A 47 9.20 -6.62 9.70
CA CYS A 47 10.55 -6.80 9.15
C CYS A 47 10.54 -7.03 7.62
N GLY A 48 9.36 -7.21 7.01
CA GLY A 48 9.20 -7.39 5.56
C GLY A 48 9.71 -8.72 4.98
N SER A 49 9.94 -9.77 5.77
CA SER A 49 10.38 -11.08 5.25
C SER A 49 9.94 -12.27 6.11
N GLY A 50 9.96 -13.46 5.50
CA GLY A 50 9.72 -14.73 6.21
C GLY A 50 10.86 -15.05 7.17
N GLU A 51 10.51 -15.53 8.36
CA GLU A 51 11.44 -15.91 9.43
C GLU A 51 12.40 -14.82 9.95
N CYS A 52 12.10 -13.55 9.68
CA CYS A 52 12.95 -12.44 10.08
C CYS A 52 13.13 -12.30 11.60
N PHE A 53 12.24 -12.89 12.41
CA PHE A 53 12.36 -12.95 13.87
C PHE A 53 13.68 -13.57 14.33
N LYS A 54 14.36 -14.32 13.45
CA LYS A 54 15.70 -14.86 13.71
C LYS A 54 16.79 -13.79 13.77
N ASN A 55 16.58 -12.66 13.11
CA ASN A 55 17.56 -11.57 12.94
C ASN A 55 17.02 -10.19 13.35
N TRP A 56 15.76 -10.11 13.79
CA TRP A 56 15.08 -8.88 14.17
C TRP A 56 14.72 -8.95 15.65
N GLU A 57 15.25 -8.03 16.45
CA GLU A 57 14.98 -7.93 17.88
C GLU A 57 14.01 -6.79 18.20
N PHE A 58 13.32 -6.89 19.33
CA PHE A 58 12.46 -5.81 19.81
C PHE A 58 13.29 -4.55 20.07
N GLY A 59 13.05 -3.50 19.27
CA GLY A 59 13.80 -2.25 19.31
C GLY A 59 14.54 -1.95 18.01
N ASP A 60 14.71 -2.96 17.15
CA ASP A 60 15.21 -2.75 15.80
C ASP A 60 14.24 -1.92 14.97
N LYS A 61 14.80 -1.18 14.01
CA LYS A 61 13.99 -0.33 13.13
C LYS A 61 13.04 -1.21 12.31
N VAL A 62 11.82 -0.72 12.17
CA VAL A 62 10.84 -1.28 11.24
C VAL A 62 11.34 -1.02 9.82
N THR A 63 11.46 -2.06 9.01
CA THR A 63 11.98 -2.01 7.62
C THR A 63 10.93 -2.47 6.62
N ASP A 64 9.66 -2.32 6.97
CA ASP A 64 8.57 -2.83 6.16
C ASP A 64 8.25 -1.94 4.96
N GLU A 65 8.20 -2.58 3.79
CA GLU A 65 7.63 -1.98 2.59
C GLU A 65 6.13 -2.27 2.60
N LEU A 66 5.30 -1.25 2.85
CA LEU A 66 3.85 -1.39 2.82
C LEU A 66 3.31 -1.27 1.39
N VAL A 67 2.29 -2.07 1.10
CA VAL A 67 1.57 -2.06 -0.16
C VAL A 67 0.05 -2.02 0.07
N LEU A 68 -0.65 -1.36 -0.84
CA LEU A 68 -2.10 -1.42 -0.94
C LEU A 68 -2.47 -2.34 -2.10
N PHE A 69 -3.05 -3.49 -1.81
CA PHE A 69 -3.60 -4.36 -2.84
C PHE A 69 -5.03 -3.92 -3.17
N VAL A 70 -5.24 -3.37 -4.38
CA VAL A 70 -6.54 -2.90 -4.85
C VAL A 70 -7.24 -4.04 -5.59
N HIS A 71 -8.18 -4.71 -4.91
CA HIS A 71 -8.89 -5.88 -5.42
C HIS A 71 -9.53 -5.66 -6.80
N ASN A 72 -10.14 -4.50 -7.01
CA ASN A 72 -10.82 -4.16 -8.27
C ASN A 72 -9.87 -4.08 -9.47
N GLU A 73 -8.59 -3.79 -9.21
CA GLU A 73 -7.55 -3.64 -10.23
C GLU A 73 -6.62 -4.85 -10.28
N GLN A 74 -6.77 -5.78 -9.32
CA GLN A 74 -5.86 -6.90 -9.08
C GLN A 74 -4.39 -6.46 -9.05
N LYS A 75 -4.13 -5.26 -8.52
CA LYS A 75 -2.82 -4.60 -8.55
C LYS A 75 -2.40 -4.16 -7.15
N SER A 76 -1.11 -4.35 -6.85
CA SER A 76 -0.47 -3.82 -5.65
C SER A 76 0.19 -2.48 -5.96
N TYR A 77 -0.04 -1.50 -5.10
CA TYR A 77 0.66 -0.22 -5.14
C TYR A 77 1.58 -0.10 -3.93
N ALA A 78 2.83 0.33 -4.16
CA ALA A 78 3.71 0.67 -3.05
C ALA A 78 3.20 1.92 -2.33
N ILE A 79 3.35 2.01 -1.02
CA ILE A 79 2.93 3.18 -0.24
C ILE A 79 4.17 3.87 0.29
N ASP A 80 4.38 5.11 -0.13
CA ASP A 80 5.28 6.02 0.56
C ASP A 80 4.48 6.75 1.65
N TYR A 81 4.66 6.30 2.89
CA TYR A 81 3.99 6.83 4.07
C TYR A 81 4.88 7.78 4.87
N GLY A 82 5.92 8.38 4.28
CA GLY A 82 6.84 9.28 5.00
C GLY A 82 6.17 10.47 5.71
N ALA A 83 4.99 10.89 5.24
CA ALA A 83 4.18 11.94 5.87
C ALA A 83 3.23 11.45 6.98
N ILE A 84 3.07 10.13 7.13
CA ILE A 84 2.15 9.50 8.09
C ILE A 84 2.99 8.74 9.13
N PRO A 85 2.80 8.98 10.44
CA PRO A 85 3.49 8.19 11.45
C PRO A 85 3.14 6.71 11.32
N ARG A 86 4.17 5.85 11.21
CA ARG A 86 4.02 4.40 10.98
C ARG A 86 3.07 3.72 11.96
N TYR A 87 3.08 4.14 13.23
CA TYR A 87 2.22 3.56 14.27
C TYR A 87 0.71 3.73 14.00
N LYS A 88 0.31 4.74 13.21
CA LYS A 88 -1.09 4.93 12.82
C LYS A 88 -1.55 3.91 11.78
N LEU A 89 -0.61 3.28 11.09
CA LEU A 89 -0.87 2.25 10.09
C LEU A 89 -0.85 0.83 10.69
N ASP A 90 -0.41 0.66 11.94
CA ASP A 90 -0.40 -0.64 12.64
C ASP A 90 -1.82 -1.20 12.83
N GLU A 91 -2.80 -0.32 13.12
CA GLU A 91 -4.19 -0.70 13.31
C GLU A 91 -4.90 -1.13 12.02
N PRO A 92 -4.87 -0.33 10.92
CA PRO A 92 -5.49 -0.74 9.65
C PRO A 92 -4.68 -1.80 8.89
N MET A 93 -3.51 -2.21 9.39
CA MET A 93 -2.73 -3.25 8.74
C MET A 93 -3.46 -4.60 8.77
N ASN A 94 -3.26 -5.35 7.70
CA ASN A 94 -3.88 -6.65 7.49
C ASN A 94 -5.42 -6.60 7.45
N MET A 95 -5.98 -5.41 7.25
CA MET A 95 -7.40 -5.19 7.09
C MET A 95 -7.76 -4.89 5.64
N ASN A 96 -8.98 -5.28 5.29
CA ASN A 96 -9.56 -4.99 3.99
C ASN A 96 -10.30 -3.66 4.04
N GLU A 97 -10.51 -3.03 2.88
CA GLU A 97 -11.22 -1.74 2.74
C GLU A 97 -10.50 -0.52 3.33
N VAL A 98 -9.19 -0.62 3.56
CA VAL A 98 -8.36 0.53 3.91
C VAL A 98 -8.30 1.47 2.72
N THR A 99 -8.52 2.75 2.97
CA THR A 99 -8.47 3.77 1.92
C THR A 99 -7.26 4.67 2.13
N ILE A 100 -6.35 4.71 1.15
CA ILE A 100 -5.18 5.58 1.14
C ILE A 100 -5.46 6.75 0.20
N THR A 101 -5.23 7.97 0.70
CA THR A 101 -5.34 9.22 -0.06
C THR A 101 -3.96 9.81 -0.27
N GLY A 102 -3.70 10.33 -1.46
CA GLY A 102 -2.38 10.89 -1.77
C GLY A 102 -2.18 11.18 -3.26
N GLU A 103 -0.94 11.13 -3.72
CA GLU A 103 -0.58 11.30 -5.13
C GLU A 103 -0.02 10.02 -5.72
N LEU A 104 -0.40 9.68 -6.94
CA LEU A 104 0.18 8.54 -7.65
C LEU A 104 1.43 8.95 -8.42
N LYS A 105 2.58 8.37 -8.06
CA LYS A 105 3.85 8.51 -8.77
C LYS A 105 4.25 7.15 -9.34
N GLY A 106 3.82 6.87 -10.57
CA GLY A 106 3.98 5.55 -11.20
C GLY A 106 3.17 4.49 -10.46
N ASP A 107 3.85 3.52 -9.85
CA ASP A 107 3.23 2.45 -9.04
C ASP A 107 3.32 2.69 -7.52
N THR A 108 3.73 3.90 -7.12
CA THR A 108 3.84 4.30 -5.71
C THR A 108 2.81 5.37 -5.38
N ILE A 109 2.05 5.16 -4.30
CA ILE A 109 1.14 6.14 -3.72
C ILE A 109 1.93 6.90 -2.65
N VAL A 110 2.18 8.18 -2.90
CA VAL A 110 2.71 9.10 -1.88
C VAL A 110 1.54 9.50 -0.99
N ALA A 111 1.43 8.85 0.17
CA ALA A 111 0.28 8.95 1.04
C ALA A 111 0.29 10.26 1.84
N SER A 112 -0.76 11.05 1.68
CA SER A 112 -1.02 12.24 2.51
C SER A 112 -1.94 11.92 3.69
N GLY A 113 -2.67 10.81 3.63
CA GLY A 113 -3.59 10.37 4.68
C GLY A 113 -4.19 9.00 4.41
N PHE A 114 -4.91 8.48 5.40
CA PHE A 114 -5.64 7.23 5.29
C PHE A 114 -6.98 7.30 6.02
N LYS A 115 -7.94 6.49 5.59
CA LYS A 115 -9.16 6.18 6.32
C LYS A 115 -9.09 4.71 6.73
N ALA A 116 -9.22 4.47 8.03
CA ALA A 116 -9.37 3.13 8.59
C ALA A 116 -10.60 2.44 7.95
N PRO A 117 -10.60 1.09 7.90
CA PRO A 117 -11.72 0.38 7.33
C PRO A 117 -13.00 0.70 8.10
N PRO A 118 -14.17 0.72 7.43
CA PRO A 118 -15.42 0.95 8.13
C PRO A 118 -15.59 -0.13 9.21
N PRO A 119 -16.16 0.23 10.38
CA PRO A 119 -16.43 -0.76 11.41
C PRO A 119 -17.25 -1.90 10.81
N PRO A 120 -16.98 -3.16 11.20
CA PRO A 120 -17.66 -4.31 10.62
C PRO A 120 -19.16 -4.05 10.69
N GLN A 121 -19.82 -4.09 9.53
CA GLN A 121 -21.27 -3.99 9.49
C GLN A 121 -21.78 -5.08 10.42
N LYS A 122 -22.54 -4.70 11.47
CA LYS A 122 -23.09 -5.65 12.43
C LYS A 122 -23.78 -6.74 11.62
N SER A 123 -23.13 -7.89 11.53
CA SER A 123 -23.73 -9.09 10.99
C SER A 123 -24.91 -9.35 11.91
N PHE A 124 -26.10 -9.05 11.40
CA PHE A 124 -27.31 -9.63 11.94
C PHE A 124 -27.17 -11.12 11.70
N PHE A 125 -26.47 -11.81 12.61
CA PHE A 125 -26.73 -13.22 12.88
C PHE A 125 -28.19 -13.28 13.33
N LYS A 126 -29.11 -13.18 12.37
CA LYS A 126 -30.48 -13.66 12.52
C LYS A 126 -30.29 -15.14 12.72
N GLY A 127 -30.48 -15.56 13.97
CA GLY A 127 -30.29 -16.93 14.40
C GLY A 127 -31.00 -17.90 13.46
N CYS A 128 -30.22 -18.82 12.91
CA CYS A 128 -30.73 -20.15 12.64
C CYS A 128 -30.36 -20.97 13.89
N LEU A 129 -31.24 -20.92 14.89
CA LEU A 129 -31.35 -21.91 15.96
C LEU A 129 -32.60 -22.74 15.67
#